data_AF-A0A0D0CB14-F1
#
_entry.id   AF-A0A0D0CB14-F1
#
_cell.length_a   1.000
_cell.length_b   1.000
_cell.length_c   1.000
_cell.angle_alpha   90.00
_cell.angle_beta   90.00
_cell.angle_gamma   90.00
#
_symmetry.space_group_name_H-M   'P 1'
#
loop_
_entity.id
_entity.type
_entity.pdbx_description
1 polymer ?
#
loop_
_entity_poly.entity_id
_entity_poly.type
_entity_poly.pdbx_seq_one_letter_code
_entity_poly.pdbx_strand_id
1 'polypeptide(L)'
;NQYRQWSQDVIPTLLQPYMQYVRVTGSLSTVENVIVPPCVHSCACRQLQVTCLYFDRLKIMTLLVCPCRPAPLQLVALGLFGCAPVLPSLTDNFRVLELVKALFVRMTPNLSGWTEAL
;
A
#
# COMPACT_ATOMS: atom_id res chain seq x y z
N ASN A 1 15.77 11.44 2.25
CA ASN A 1 16.17 10.15 1.64
C ASN A 1 15.01 9.18 1.80
N GLN A 2 14.29 8.86 0.72
CA GLN A 2 13.05 8.05 0.80
C GLN A 2 13.31 6.60 1.21
N TYR A 3 14.44 6.01 0.81
CA TYR A 3 14.80 4.63 1.18
C TYR A 3 14.89 4.47 2.69
N ARG A 4 15.54 5.42 3.38
CA ARG A 4 15.68 5.40 4.84
C ARG A 4 14.32 5.47 5.54
N GLN A 5 13.43 6.35 5.07
CA GLN A 5 12.08 6.45 5.63
C GLN A 5 11.27 5.17 5.44
N TRP A 6 11.40 4.53 4.29
CA TRP A 6 10.77 3.23 4.07
C TRP A 6 11.30 2.16 5.03
N SER A 7 12.62 1.99 5.09
CA SER A 7 13.23 0.87 5.82
C SER A 7 13.23 1.04 7.33
N GLN A 8 13.44 2.26 7.83
CA GLN A 8 13.58 2.51 9.26
C GLN A 8 12.28 2.92 9.94
N ASP A 9 11.40 3.63 9.23
CA ASP A 9 10.23 4.25 9.86
C ASP A 9 8.92 3.57 9.43
N VAL A 10 8.66 3.48 8.12
CA VAL A 10 7.32 3.11 7.62
C VAL A 10 7.11 1.60 7.63
N ILE A 11 7.91 0.82 6.90
CA ILE A 11 7.68 -0.64 6.76
C ILE A 11 7.60 -1.35 8.12
N PRO A 12 8.50 -1.10 9.09
CA PRO A 12 8.42 -1.77 10.38
C PRO A 12 7.08 -1.56 11.10
N THR A 13 6.51 -0.36 11.00
CA THR A 13 5.21 -0.03 11.63
C THR A 13 4.01 -0.66 10.91
N LEU A 14 4.17 -1.07 9.65
CA LEU A 14 3.10 -1.64 8.83
C LEU A 14 2.98 -3.17 8.94
N LEU A 15 4.03 -3.85 9.41
CA LEU A 15 4.06 -5.32 9.47
C LEU A 15 2.89 -5.90 10.27
N GLN A 16 2.68 -5.42 11.49
CA GLN A 16 1.60 -5.91 12.34
C GLN A 16 0.20 -5.59 11.74
N PRO A 17 -0.11 -4.34 11.33
CA PRO A 17 -1.35 -4.01 10.63
C PRO A 17 -1.61 -4.89 9.40
N TYR A 18 -0.56 -5.15 8.61
CA TYR A 18 -0.66 -6.01 7.44
C TYR A 18 -0.99 -7.45 7.82
N MET A 19 -0.30 -8.04 8.80
CA MET A 19 -0.60 -9.40 9.25
C MET A 19 -2.02 -9.53 9.80
N GLN A 20 -2.51 -8.50 10.52
CA GLN A 20 -3.90 -8.44 10.98
C GLN A 20 -4.87 -8.42 9.80
N TYR A 21 -4.63 -7.57 8.81
CA TYR A 21 -5.44 -7.50 7.59
C TYR A 21 -5.48 -8.85 6.85
N VAL A 22 -4.33 -9.48 6.65
CA VAL A 22 -4.22 -10.81 6.00
C VAL A 22 -5.00 -11.87 6.78
N ARG A 23 -4.92 -11.87 8.11
CA ARG A 23 -5.66 -12.81 8.95
C ARG A 23 -7.17 -12.64 8.81
N VAL A 24 -7.65 -11.40 8.88
CA VAL A 24 -9.09 -11.09 8.79
C VAL A 24 -9.64 -11.41 7.41
N THR A 25 -8.89 -11.09 6.35
CA THR A 25 -9.31 -11.35 4.96
C THR A 25 -9.10 -12.81 4.51
N GLY A 26 -8.71 -13.71 5.41
CA GLY A 26 -8.38 -15.10 5.08
C GLY A 26 -7.34 -15.20 3.96
N SER A 27 -6.16 -14.60 4.16
CA SER A 27 -5.08 -14.53 3.17
C SER A 27 -5.48 -13.80 1.88
N LEU A 28 -6.11 -12.63 2.02
CA LEU A 28 -6.59 -11.80 0.91
C LEU A 28 -7.70 -12.47 0.07
N SER A 29 -8.33 -13.54 0.54
CA SER A 29 -9.40 -14.24 -0.19
C SER A 29 -10.71 -13.43 -0.22
N THR A 30 -11.03 -12.72 0.86
CA THR A 30 -12.21 -11.85 0.94
C THR A 30 -11.88 -10.37 0.76
N VAL A 31 -12.84 -9.59 0.25
CA VAL A 31 -12.75 -8.12 0.18
C VAL A 31 -13.54 -7.58 1.36
N GLU A 32 -12.86 -7.17 2.42
CA GLU A 32 -13.52 -6.45 3.49
C GLU A 32 -13.41 -4.94 3.29
N ASN A 33 -14.55 -4.26 3.40
CA ASN A 33 -14.58 -2.82 3.61
C ASN A 33 -14.23 -2.55 5.06
N VAL A 34 -12.95 -2.62 5.40
CA VAL A 34 -12.47 -2.25 6.72
C VAL A 34 -12.74 -0.76 6.92
N ILE A 35 -13.65 -0.44 7.83
CA ILE A 35 -13.91 0.95 8.20
C ILE A 35 -12.72 1.42 9.00
N VAL A 36 -11.95 2.36 8.45
CA VAL A 36 -10.92 3.05 9.23
C VAL A 36 -11.66 3.93 10.24
N PRO A 37 -11.53 3.69 11.55
CA PRO A 37 -12.19 4.53 12.54
C PRO A 37 -11.73 5.99 12.40
N PRO A 38 -12.44 6.97 12.96
CA PRO A 38 -11.97 8.37 13.03
C PRO A 38 -10.93 8.58 14.15
N CYS A 39 -10.05 9.59 14.02
CA CYS A 39 -9.10 9.97 15.09
C CYS A 39 -9.93 10.34 16.33
N VAL A 40 -9.68 9.70 17.47
CA VAL A 40 -10.37 10.00 18.74
C VAL A 40 -9.75 11.16 19.51
N HIS A 41 -8.61 11.67 19.03
CA HIS A 41 -7.92 12.81 19.62
C HIS A 41 -8.32 14.11 18.92
N SER A 42 -8.25 15.25 19.62
CA SER A 42 -8.35 16.60 19.03
C SER A 42 -7.09 16.95 18.23
N CYS A 43 -6.78 16.12 17.24
CA CYS A 43 -5.58 16.15 16.42
C CYS A 43 -5.84 17.00 15.16
N ALA A 44 -4.88 17.85 14.74
CA ALA A 44 -4.98 18.60 13.49
C ALA A 44 -4.95 17.63 12.30
N CYS A 45 -6.13 17.29 11.78
CA CYS A 45 -6.28 16.39 10.64
C CYS A 45 -6.23 17.17 9.33
N ARG A 46 -5.57 16.60 8.32
CA ARG A 46 -5.59 17.08 6.94
C ARG A 46 -6.23 16.06 6.03
N GLN A 47 -6.91 16.53 5.00
CA GLN A 47 -7.38 15.66 3.93
C GLN A 47 -6.22 15.34 2.98
N LEU A 48 -6.09 14.07 2.61
CA LEU A 48 -5.15 13.60 1.60
C LEU A 48 -5.93 12.81 0.56
N GLN A 49 -5.92 13.28 -0.69
CA GLN A 49 -6.48 12.55 -1.80
C GLN A 49 -5.45 11.55 -2.33
N VAL A 50 -5.89 10.32 -2.54
CA VAL A 50 -5.05 9.21 -2.99
C VAL A 50 -5.77 8.45 -4.10
N THR A 51 -5.08 8.26 -5.22
CA THR A 51 -5.53 7.39 -6.30
C THR A 51 -5.24 5.94 -5.93
N CYS A 52 -6.27 5.11 -5.93
CA CYS A 52 -6.21 3.72 -5.52
C CYS A 52 -6.41 2.82 -6.74
N LEU A 53 -5.42 1.96 -7.00
CA LEU A 53 -5.43 0.99 -8.09
C LEU A 53 -5.94 -0.36 -7.57
N TYR A 54 -7.11 -0.75 -8.08
CA TYR A 54 -7.70 -2.07 -7.92
C TYR A 54 -7.55 -2.85 -9.22
N PHE A 55 -7.90 -4.14 -9.23
CA PHE A 55 -7.83 -4.96 -10.45
C PHE A 55 -8.69 -4.45 -11.60
N ASP A 56 -9.89 -3.98 -11.27
CA ASP A 56 -10.95 -3.65 -12.22
C ASP A 56 -11.11 -2.14 -12.44
N ARG A 57 -10.49 -1.31 -11.58
CA ARG A 57 -10.76 0.13 -11.55
C ARG A 57 -9.68 0.95 -10.85
N LEU A 58 -9.66 2.23 -11.18
CA LEU A 58 -9.01 3.29 -10.41
C LEU A 58 -10.06 4.07 -9.62
N LYS A 59 -9.79 4.38 -8.36
CA LYS A 59 -10.69 5.17 -7.51
C LYS A 59 -9.91 6.21 -6.72
N ILE A 60 -10.38 7.45 -6.72
CA ILE A 60 -9.85 8.49 -5.82
C ILE A 60 -10.52 8.35 -4.46
N MET A 61 -9.73 8.37 -3.39
CA MET A 61 -10.18 8.28 -2.01
C MET A 61 -9.57 9.40 -1.19
N THR A 62 -10.35 9.97 -0.28
CA THR A 62 -9.87 11.00 0.66
C THR A 62 -9.63 10.39 2.02
N LEU A 63 -8.38 10.45 2.49
CA LEU A 63 -7.97 10.06 3.84
C LEU A 63 -7.92 11.28 4.76
N LEU A 64 -8.29 11.10 6.03
CA LEU A 64 -8.06 12.10 7.08
C LEU A 64 -6.79 11.73 7.84
N VAL A 65 -5.69 12.40 7.53
CA VAL A 65 -4.35 12.07 8.03
C VAL A 65 -3.96 12.99 9.17
N CYS A 66 -3.39 12.43 10.21
CA CYS A 66 -2.80 13.15 11.34
C CYS A 66 -1.58 12.38 11.87
N PRO A 67 -0.77 12.96 12.77
CA PRO A 67 0.37 12.24 13.36
C PRO A 67 -0.03 10.91 14.05
N CYS A 68 -1.24 10.85 14.64
CA CYS A 68 -1.74 9.64 15.29
C CYS A 68 -2.19 8.56 14.30
N ARG A 69 -2.57 8.96 13.08
CA ARG A 69 -3.09 8.10 12.01
C ARG A 69 -2.42 8.48 10.69
N PRO A 70 -1.17 8.07 10.49
CA PRO A 70 -0.46 8.37 9.26
C PRO A 70 -1.10 7.64 8.07
N ALA A 71 -0.96 8.19 6.86
CA ALA A 71 -1.58 7.65 5.66
C ALA A 71 -1.23 6.16 5.41
N PRO A 72 0.03 5.70 5.54
CA PRO A 72 0.37 4.30 5.32
C PRO A 72 -0.41 3.34 6.22
N LEU A 73 -0.64 3.70 7.49
CA LEU A 73 -1.38 2.86 8.42
C LEU A 73 -2.85 2.70 8.00
N GLN A 74 -3.47 3.79 7.56
CA GLN A 74 -4.86 3.78 7.07
C GLN A 74 -4.98 2.97 5.77
N LEU A 75 -4.00 3.10 4.88
CA LEU A 75 -3.98 2.38 3.61
C LEU A 75 -3.85 0.87 3.81
N VAL A 76 -2.98 0.41 4.70
CA VAL A 76 -2.83 -1.03 4.99
C VAL A 76 -4.12 -1.61 5.57
N ALA A 77 -4.80 -0.87 6.46
CA ALA A 77 -6.10 -1.28 6.97
C ALA A 77 -7.15 -1.43 5.85
N LEU A 78 -7.04 -0.64 4.78
CA LEU A 78 -7.89 -0.70 3.59
C LEU A 78 -7.43 -1.71 2.53
N GLY A 79 -6.36 -2.47 2.79
CA GLY A 79 -5.81 -3.43 1.83
C GLY A 79 -5.00 -2.81 0.70
N LEU A 80 -4.49 -1.59 0.93
CA LEU A 80 -3.73 -0.80 -0.04
C LEU A 80 -2.31 -0.55 0.47
N PHE A 81 -1.36 -0.42 -0.46
CA PHE A 81 0.01 0.00 -0.17
C PHE A 81 0.33 1.29 -0.93
N GLY A 82 0.92 2.27 -0.24
CA GLY A 82 1.27 3.56 -0.84
C GLY A 82 2.56 3.52 -1.65
N CYS A 83 2.59 4.23 -2.77
CA CYS A 83 3.81 4.38 -3.57
C CYS A 83 4.80 5.41 -2.98
N ALA A 84 4.47 6.04 -1.84
CA ALA A 84 5.35 6.93 -1.11
C ALA A 84 5.18 6.76 0.42
N PRO A 85 6.25 6.98 1.21
CA PRO A 85 6.26 6.61 2.63
C PRO A 85 5.40 7.53 3.50
N VAL A 86 5.27 8.81 3.17
CA VAL A 86 4.62 9.81 4.05
C VAL A 86 3.34 10.37 3.44
N LEU A 87 3.38 10.72 2.15
CA LEU A 87 2.29 11.35 1.43
C LEU A 87 2.10 10.64 0.07
N PRO A 88 1.51 9.44 0.07
CA PRO A 88 1.23 8.73 -1.18
C PRO A 88 0.13 9.46 -1.96
N SER A 89 0.40 9.77 -3.22
CA SER A 89 -0.61 10.19 -4.20
C SER A 89 -1.24 9.00 -4.94
N LEU A 90 -0.51 7.88 -5.00
CA LEU A 90 -0.90 6.64 -5.66
C LEU A 90 -0.73 5.48 -4.67
N THR A 91 -1.62 4.49 -4.79
CA THR A 91 -1.60 3.26 -4.02
C THR A 91 -2.05 2.08 -4.86
N ASP A 92 -1.52 0.90 -4.52
CA ASP A 92 -1.86 -0.36 -5.16
C ASP A 92 -2.58 -1.28 -4.16
N ASN A 93 -3.61 -1.99 -4.61
CA ASN A 93 -4.23 -3.04 -3.82
C ASN A 93 -3.27 -4.22 -3.61
N PHE A 94 -3.23 -4.78 -2.40
CA PHE A 94 -2.35 -5.91 -2.09
C PHE A 94 -2.54 -7.09 -3.04
N ARG A 95 -3.75 -7.35 -3.51
CA ARG A 95 -3.99 -8.44 -4.46
C ARG A 95 -3.36 -8.15 -5.83
N VAL A 96 -3.37 -6.90 -6.28
CA VAL A 96 -2.69 -6.48 -7.50
C VAL A 96 -1.19 -6.67 -7.32
N LEU A 97 -0.64 -6.27 -6.17
CA LEU A 97 0.78 -6.47 -5.86
C LEU A 97 1.17 -7.96 -5.82
N GLU A 98 0.34 -8.84 -5.26
CA GLU A 98 0.58 -10.28 -5.28
C GLU A 98 0.53 -10.85 -6.71
N LEU A 99 -0.39 -10.38 -7.56
CA LEU A 99 -0.40 -10.76 -8.98
C LEU A 99 0.90 -10.31 -9.66
N VAL A 100 1.28 -9.04 -9.49
CA VAL A 100 2.50 -8.48 -10.08
C VAL A 100 3.72 -9.28 -9.63
N LYS A 101 3.85 -9.57 -8.34
CA LYS A 101 4.91 -10.43 -7.79
C LYS A 101 4.92 -11.82 -8.43
N ALA A 102 3.76 -12.46 -8.58
CA ALA A 102 3.65 -13.77 -9.22
C ALA A 102 4.04 -13.72 -10.71
N LEU A 103 3.71 -12.63 -11.41
CA LEU A 103 4.13 -12.40 -12.79
C LEU A 103 5.64 -12.17 -12.88
N PHE A 104 6.24 -11.38 -11.99
CA PHE A 104 7.69 -11.14 -11.97
C PHE A 104 8.51 -12.42 -11.81
N VAL A 105 8.05 -13.39 -11.01
CA VAL A 105 8.72 -14.69 -10.86
C VAL A 105 8.66 -15.53 -12.15
N ARG A 106 7.63 -15.30 -12.99
CA ARG A 106 7.36 -16.08 -14.21
C ARG A 106 7.71 -15.35 -15.50
N MET A 107 8.09 -14.08 -15.42
CA MET A 107 8.65 -13.38 -16.57
C MET A 107 10.00 -14.05 -16.86
N THR A 108 10.13 -14.58 -18.08
CA THR A 108 11.45 -14.89 -18.63
C THR A 108 12.32 -13.65 -18.41
N PRO A 109 13.56 -13.80 -17.90
CA PRO A 109 14.47 -12.66 -17.89
C PRO A 109 14.48 -12.17 -19.32
N ASN A 110 14.06 -10.92 -19.49
CA ASN A 110 14.04 -10.19 -20.74
C ASN A 110 15.35 -10.46 -21.50
N LEU A 111 15.30 -11.46 -22.39
CA LEU A 111 16.41 -11.97 -23.20
C LEU A 111 16.75 -10.99 -24.34
N SER A 112 16.61 -9.69 -24.08
CA SER A 112 17.06 -8.59 -24.94
C SER A 112 18.16 -7.75 -24.28
N GLY A 113 18.58 -8.09 -23.06
CA GLY A 113 19.72 -7.42 -22.38
C GLY A 113 21.09 -8.06 -22.64
N TRP A 114 21.15 -9.18 -23.35
CA TRP A 114 22.39 -9.93 -23.63
C TRP A 114 22.50 -10.27 -25.13
N THR A 115 22.31 -9.28 -26.00
CA THR A 115 23.13 -9.26 -27.21
C THR A 115 24.42 -8.58 -26.81
N GLU A 116 25.45 -9.41 -26.60
CA GLU A 116 26.84 -9.03 -26.60
C GLU A 116 27.05 -7.97 -27.69
N ALA A 117 27.26 -6.72 -27.27
CA ALA A 117 27.91 -5.75 -28.13
C ALA A 117 29.31 -6.32 -28.38
N LEU A 118 29.53 -6.73 -29.62
CA LEU A 118 30.79 -7.17 -30.23
C LEU A 118 32.01 -6.37 -29.74
#